data_AF-A0A2D7W7J3-F1
#
_entry.id   AF-A0A2D7W7J3-F1
#
_cell.length_a   1.000
_cell.length_b   1.000
_cell.length_c   1.000
_cell.angle_alpha   90.00
_cell.angle_beta   90.00
_cell.angle_gamma   90.00
#
_symmetry.space_group_name_H-M   'P 1'
#
loop_
_entity.id
_entity.type
_entity.pdbx_description
1 polymer ?
#
loop_
_entity_poly.entity_id
_entity_poly.type
_entity_poly.pdbx_seq_one_letter_code
_entity_poly.pdbx_strand_id
1 'polypeptide(L)'
;MGHKAILHIFSTFNNVLITATDLTGAETICKVSGGMVTKGGSDSGGQFAATRAAERVAEMLSEKDFDQVIVKYRGAGGNRSYSAPGATAAIR
;
A
#
# COMPACT_ATOMS: atom_id res chain seq x y z
N MET A 1 7.42 16.35 -17.42
CA MET A 1 6.50 15.20 -17.58
C MET A 1 6.57 14.46 -16.26
N GLY A 2 5.49 14.45 -15.45
CA GLY A 2 5.57 13.82 -14.13
C GLY A 2 5.70 12.31 -14.22
N HIS A 3 6.60 11.71 -13.44
CA HIS A 3 6.75 10.26 -13.39
C HIS A 3 5.55 9.64 -12.67
N LYS A 4 4.92 8.67 -13.33
CA LYS A 4 3.73 7.97 -12.82
C LYS A 4 4.09 6.57 -12.34
N ALA A 5 3.62 6.20 -11.16
CA ALA A 5 3.70 4.85 -10.62
C ALA A 5 2.31 4.25 -10.39
N ILE A 6 2.22 2.92 -10.34
CA ILE A 6 1.01 2.22 -9.92
C ILE A 6 1.19 1.81 -8.47
N LEU A 7 0.23 2.19 -7.61
CA LEU A 7 0.21 1.85 -6.20
C LEU A 7 -0.78 0.71 -5.97
N HIS A 8 -0.25 -0.49 -5.71
CA HIS A 8 -1.03 -1.67 -5.37
C HIS A 8 -1.22 -1.76 -3.86
N ILE A 9 -2.47 -1.61 -3.40
CA ILE A 9 -2.86 -1.75 -1.99
C ILE A 9 -3.61 -3.07 -1.82
N PHE A 10 -3.00 -4.02 -1.13
CA PHE A 10 -3.65 -5.25 -0.71
C PHE A 10 -3.99 -5.15 0.77
N SER A 11 -5.27 -5.01 1.09
CA SER A 11 -5.73 -4.87 2.47
C SER A 11 -6.56 -6.07 2.90
N THR A 12 -6.19 -6.66 4.03
CA THR A 12 -6.90 -7.77 4.66
C THR A 12 -7.07 -7.48 6.15
N PHE A 13 -7.82 -8.33 6.86
CA PHE A 13 -7.91 -8.26 8.32
C PHE A 13 -6.56 -8.42 9.02
N ASN A 14 -5.63 -9.19 8.43
CA ASN A 14 -4.38 -9.52 9.08
C ASN A 14 -3.27 -8.53 8.77
N ASN A 15 -3.27 -7.93 7.58
CA ASN A 15 -2.18 -7.04 7.17
C ASN A 15 -2.61 -6.14 6.00
N VAL A 16 -1.89 -5.03 5.84
CA VAL A 16 -1.93 -4.17 4.66
C VAL A 16 -0.57 -4.23 3.96
N LEU A 17 -0.57 -4.53 2.67
CA LEU A 17 0.61 -4.54 1.82
C LEU A 17 0.47 -3.44 0.78
N ILE A 18 1.42 -2.53 0.73
CA ILE A 18 1.48 -1.45 -0.25
C ILE A 18 2.72 -1.68 -1.11
N THR A 19 2.51 -1.84 -2.41
CA THR A 19 3.59 -2.06 -3.38
C THR A 19 3.46 -1.04 -4.50
N ALA A 20 4.51 -0.28 -4.76
CA ALA A 20 4.56 0.63 -5.88
C ALA A 20 5.35 -0.01 -7.03
N THR A 21 4.78 0.03 -8.22
CA THR A 21 5.40 -0.48 -9.44
C THR A 21 5.43 0.58 -10.52
N ASP A 22 6.21 0.31 -11.56
CA ASP A 22 6.14 1.05 -12.81
C ASP A 22 4.78 0.86 -13.51
N LEU A 23 4.58 1.52 -14.65
CA LEU A 23 3.33 1.46 -15.41
C LEU A 23 3.06 0.08 -16.03
N THR A 24 4.11 -0.69 -16.31
CA THR A 24 3.96 -2.07 -16.82
C THR A 24 3.59 -3.04 -15.70
N GLY A 25 3.95 -2.73 -14.45
CA GLY A 25 3.77 -3.59 -13.29
C GLY A 25 4.84 -4.69 -13.17
N ALA A 26 5.85 -4.68 -14.03
CA ALA A 26 6.94 -5.66 -14.02
C ALA A 26 8.02 -5.30 -13.00
N GLU A 27 8.25 -4.01 -12.75
CA GLU A 27 9.31 -3.55 -11.87
C GLU A 27 8.74 -2.96 -10.58
N THR A 28 9.27 -3.42 -9.44
CA THR A 28 8.88 -2.92 -8.12
C THR A 28 9.79 -1.77 -7.71
N ILE A 29 9.21 -0.59 -7.48
CA ILE A 29 9.93 0.60 -7.04
C ILE A 29 10.16 0.53 -5.53
N CYS A 30 9.10 0.28 -4.77
CA CYS A 30 9.16 0.14 -3.32
C CYS A 30 8.02 -0.71 -2.79
N LYS A 31 8.19 -1.27 -1.59
CA LYS A 31 7.17 -2.06 -0.89
C LYS A 31 7.23 -1.79 0.60
N VAL A 32 6.08 -1.67 1.23
CA VAL A 32 5.92 -1.54 2.69
C VAL A 32 4.72 -2.37 3.12
N SER A 33 4.79 -2.94 4.32
CA SER A 33 3.66 -3.61 4.95
C SER A 33 3.29 -2.94 6.26
N GLY A 34 2.04 -3.10 6.69
CA GLY A 34 1.58 -2.67 8.01
C GLY A 34 2.43 -3.28 9.13
N GLY A 35 2.83 -4.55 8.97
CA GLY A 35 3.72 -5.22 9.92
C GLY A 35 5.16 -4.67 9.98
N MET A 36 5.61 -3.89 9.00
CA MET A 36 6.92 -3.21 9.07
C MET A 36 6.88 -1.93 9.89
N VAL A 37 5.71 -1.31 10.00
CA VAL A 37 5.52 -0.05 10.74
C VAL A 37 4.98 -0.27 12.15
N THR A 38 4.39 -1.43 12.44
CA THR A 38 3.91 -1.80 13.77
C THR A 38 4.87 -2.73 14.50
N LYS A 39 4.95 -2.59 15.83
CA LYS A 39 5.66 -3.56 16.69
C LYS A 39 4.78 -4.74 17.08
N GLY A 40 3.46 -4.53 17.14
CA GLY A 40 2.48 -5.57 17.43
C GLY A 40 1.95 -6.22 16.15
N GLY A 41 2.02 -7.55 16.08
CA GLY A 41 1.51 -8.31 14.94
C GLY A 41 -0.01 -8.23 14.77
N SER A 42 -0.75 -8.05 15.86
CA SER A 42 -2.22 -7.90 15.87
C SER A 42 -2.70 -6.67 15.10
N ASP A 43 -1.90 -5.59 15.11
CA ASP A 43 -2.34 -4.28 14.64
C ASP A 43 -1.93 -4.01 13.18
N SER A 44 -1.26 -4.98 12.55
CA SER A 44 -0.71 -4.83 11.21
C SER A 44 -1.78 -4.69 10.11
N GLY A 45 -3.02 -5.15 10.37
CA GLY A 45 -4.19 -4.92 9.51
C GLY A 45 -4.99 -3.66 9.83
N GLY A 46 -4.61 -2.92 10.88
CA GLY A 46 -5.34 -1.75 11.37
C GLY A 46 -5.20 -0.52 10.48
N GLN A 47 -6.13 0.44 10.64
CA GLN A 47 -6.11 1.70 9.89
C GLN A 47 -4.85 2.53 10.16
N PHE A 48 -4.38 2.54 11.41
CA PHE A 48 -3.14 3.24 11.78
C PHE A 48 -1.92 2.67 11.05
N ALA A 49 -1.80 1.35 10.99
CA ALA A 49 -0.72 0.67 10.27
C ALA A 49 -0.76 1.00 8.76
N ALA A 50 -1.96 1.06 8.19
CA ALA A 50 -2.17 1.41 6.79
C ALA A 50 -1.69 2.83 6.46
N THR A 51 -2.06 3.82 7.25
CA THR A 51 -1.64 5.22 7.05
C THR A 51 -0.13 5.38 7.20
N ARG A 52 0.47 4.77 8.24
CA ARG A 52 1.93 4.83 8.43
C ARG A 52 2.70 4.13 7.31
N ALA A 53 2.19 3.01 6.80
CA ALA A 53 2.78 2.35 5.64
C ALA A 53 2.67 3.23 4.39
N ALA A 54 1.56 3.93 4.19
CA ALA A 54 1.35 4.83 3.06
C ALA A 54 2.29 6.05 3.10
N GLU A 55 2.46 6.69 4.27
CA GLU A 55 3.43 7.77 4.49
C GLU A 55 4.84 7.34 4.09
N ARG A 56 5.27 6.16 4.55
CA ARG A 56 6.61 5.65 4.23
C ARG A 56 6.80 5.35 2.74
N VAL A 57 5.75 4.88 2.07
CA VAL A 57 5.79 4.69 0.60
C VAL A 57 5.84 6.02 -0.13
N ALA A 58 5.09 7.03 0.32
CA ALA A 58 5.10 8.36 -0.28
C ALA A 58 6.49 9.01 -0.19
N GLU A 59 7.16 8.89 0.98
CA GLU A 59 8.55 9.35 1.15
C GLU A 59 9.49 8.66 0.14
N MET A 60 9.46 7.33 0.06
CA MET A 60 10.32 6.58 -0.86
C MET A 60 10.03 6.83 -2.34
N LEU A 61 8.80 7.21 -2.68
CA LEU A 61 8.44 7.59 -4.05
C LEU A 61 8.92 9.01 -4.37
N SER A 62 8.83 9.93 -3.40
CA SER A 62 9.34 11.29 -3.55
C SER A 62 10.87 11.33 -3.68
N GLU A 63 11.60 10.47 -2.97
CA GLU A 63 13.06 10.30 -3.11
C GLU A 63 13.48 9.79 -4.50
N LYS A 64 12.54 9.24 -5.27
CA LYS A 64 12.74 8.66 -6.60
C LYS A 64 12.06 9.47 -7.72
N ASP A 65 11.68 10.72 -7.42
CA ASP A 65 11.09 11.67 -8.36
C ASP A 65 9.75 11.23 -8.98
N PHE A 66 8.92 10.46 -8.25
CA PHE A 66 7.55 10.14 -8.67
C PHE A 66 6.53 11.17 -8.18
N ASP A 67 5.86 11.85 -9.11
CA ASP A 67 4.92 12.93 -8.80
C ASP A 67 3.45 12.47 -8.74
N GLN A 68 3.12 11.38 -9.43
CA GLN A 68 1.74 10.93 -9.59
C GLN A 68 1.61 9.43 -9.41
N VAL A 69 0.52 8.99 -8.77
CA VAL A 69 0.25 7.57 -8.55
C VAL A 69 -1.16 7.18 -9.01
N ILE A 70 -1.27 6.00 -9.61
CA ILE A 70 -2.54 5.37 -9.92
C ILE A 70 -2.80 4.31 -8.85
N VAL A 71 -3.85 4.50 -8.05
CA VAL A 71 -4.15 3.56 -6.96
C VAL A 71 -5.00 2.40 -7.47
N LYS A 72 -4.54 1.18 -7.18
CA LYS A 72 -5.28 -0.07 -7.35
C LYS A 72 -5.36 -0.78 -6.01
N TYR A 73 -6.53 -0.77 -5.37
CA TYR A 73 -6.73 -1.48 -4.12
C TYR A 73 -7.53 -2.78 -4.32
N ARG A 74 -7.25 -3.78 -3.49
CA ARG A 74 -8.02 -5.04 -3.46
C ARG A 74 -8.06 -5.64 -2.06
N GLY A 75 -9.15 -6.35 -1.78
CA GLY A 75 -9.30 -7.23 -0.60
C GLY A 75 -8.66 -8.61 -0.82
N ALA A 76 -8.92 -9.55 0.09
CA ALA A 76 -8.39 -10.92 -0.02
C ALA A 76 -8.91 -11.66 -1.28
N GLY A 77 -10.19 -11.46 -1.61
CA GLY A 77 -10.82 -12.01 -2.81
C GLY A 77 -11.09 -13.53 -2.75
N GLY A 78 -11.67 -14.07 -3.83
CA GLY A 78 -12.08 -15.48 -3.92
C GLY A 78 -13.16 -15.84 -2.90
N ASN A 79 -13.04 -16.99 -2.25
CA ASN A 79 -13.97 -17.42 -1.18
C ASN A 79 -13.71 -16.73 0.17
N ARG A 80 -12.76 -15.79 0.24
CA ARG A 80 -12.47 -15.00 1.45
C ARG A 80 -13.21 -13.65 1.39
N SER A 81 -13.00 -12.83 2.41
CA SER A 81 -13.63 -11.51 2.47
C SER A 81 -13.14 -10.59 1.34
N TYR A 82 -14.09 -9.91 0.70
CA TYR A 82 -13.83 -8.82 -0.25
C TYR A 82 -13.51 -7.50 0.45
N SER A 83 -13.73 -7.42 1.77
CA SER A 83 -13.50 -6.21 2.55
C SER A 83 -12.01 -5.86 2.60
N ALA A 84 -11.72 -4.58 2.38
CA ALA A 84 -10.38 -4.00 2.37
C ALA A 84 -10.31 -2.88 3.44
N PRO A 85 -10.32 -3.21 4.74
CA PRO A 85 -10.57 -2.25 5.82
C PRO A 85 -9.51 -1.16 5.96
N GLY A 86 -8.26 -1.46 5.60
CA GLY A 86 -7.15 -0.51 5.62
C GLY A 86 -6.96 0.26 4.31
N ALA A 87 -7.69 -0.05 3.24
CA ALA A 87 -7.48 0.59 1.94
C ALA A 87 -7.83 2.08 1.96
N THR A 88 -8.99 2.46 2.51
CA THR A 88 -9.39 3.87 2.60
C THR A 88 -8.41 4.71 3.43
N ALA A 89 -7.86 4.13 4.50
CA ALA A 89 -6.89 4.79 5.37
C ALA A 89 -5.51 4.97 4.73
N ALA A 90 -5.13 4.10 3.79
CA ALA A 90 -3.91 4.23 3.01
C ALA A 90 -4.06 5.18 1.79
N ILE A 91 -5.29 5.44 1.34
CA ILE A 91 -5.57 6.35 0.21
C ILE A 91 -5.73 7.80 0.67
N ARG A 92 -6.23 8.00 1.89
CA ARG A 92 -6.38 9.31 2.53
C ARG A 92 -5.03 9.96 2.77
#